data_AF-A0A1B6INC7-F1
#
_entry.id   AF-A0A1B6INC7-F1
#
_cell.length_a   1.000
_cell.length_b   1.000
_cell.length_c   1.000
_cell.angle_alpha   90.00
_cell.angle_beta   90.00
_cell.angle_gamma   90.00
#
_symmetry.space_group_name_H-M   'P 1'
#
loop_
_entity.id
_entity.type
_entity.pdbx_description
1 polymer ?
#
loop_
_entity_poly.entity_id
_entity_poly.type
_entity_poly.pdbx_seq_one_letter_code
_entity_poly.pdbx_strand_id
1 'polypeptide(L)'
;ESIRQEGRTVKSHNPLEEPAVIRIAKAHKKTPAQVLLRHLIQLGAGVIPKSNSPDRIRENFLVFDFELSDEEMSELNSLDRGENGRIFGVSEMLKGVDKHPEYPFPILKK
;
A
#
# COMPACT_ATOMS: atom_id res chain seq x y z
N GLU A 1 14.60 1.96 0.72
CA GLU A 1 15.67 1.35 1.54
C GLU A 1 15.54 -0.17 1.49
N SER A 2 16.66 -0.90 1.38
CA SER A 2 16.68 -2.35 1.22
C SER A 2 16.84 -3.05 2.58
N ILE A 3 15.90 -3.92 2.94
CA ILE A 3 16.01 -4.77 4.12
C ILE A 3 16.82 -6.00 3.73
N ARG A 4 17.97 -6.22 4.40
CA ARG A 4 18.80 -7.41 4.21
C ARG A 4 18.28 -8.52 5.12
N GLN A 5 17.68 -9.54 4.53
CA GLN A 5 17.66 -10.89 5.10
C GLN A 5 18.45 -11.81 4.16
N GLU A 6 19.16 -12.76 4.77
CA GLU A 6 20.06 -13.76 4.16
C GLU A 6 19.84 -13.99 2.65
N GLY A 7 20.73 -13.42 1.84
CA GLY A 7 20.92 -13.79 0.42
C GLY A 7 19.86 -13.33 -0.59
N ARG A 8 18.81 -12.60 -0.21
CA ARG A 8 17.86 -12.03 -1.19
C ARG A 8 17.61 -10.55 -0.95
N THR A 9 18.08 -9.72 -1.87
CA THR A 9 17.71 -8.30 -1.97
C THR A 9 16.27 -8.20 -2.46
N VAL A 10 15.28 -8.25 -1.57
CA VAL A 10 13.89 -7.96 -1.96
C VAL A 10 13.77 -6.45 -2.12
N LYS A 11 13.70 -5.99 -3.38
CA LYS A 11 13.41 -4.59 -3.68
C LYS A 11 12.02 -4.29 -3.12
N SER A 12 11.93 -3.41 -2.12
CA SER A 12 10.64 -2.96 -1.59
C SER A 12 9.85 -2.33 -2.74
N HIS A 13 8.68 -2.88 -3.02
CA HIS A 13 7.77 -2.38 -4.05
C HIS A 13 7.15 -1.08 -3.54
N ASN A 14 7.28 0.00 -4.32
CA ASN A 14 6.71 1.29 -3.98
C ASN A 14 5.42 1.50 -4.77
N PRO A 15 4.23 1.40 -4.14
CA PRO A 15 2.96 1.54 -4.86
C PRO A 15 2.77 2.95 -5.46
N LEU A 16 3.50 3.97 -4.99
CA LEU A 16 3.47 5.32 -5.56
C LEU A 16 4.14 5.42 -6.94
N GLU A 17 4.99 4.45 -7.28
CA GLU A 17 5.72 4.38 -8.55
C GLU A 17 5.05 3.45 -9.58
N GLU A 18 3.93 2.83 -9.22
CA GLU A 18 3.24 1.89 -10.11
C GLU A 18 2.70 2.60 -11.36
N PRO A 19 2.96 2.07 -12.58
CA PRO A 19 2.55 2.73 -13.82
C PRO A 19 1.05 3.02 -13.90
N ALA A 20 0.22 2.09 -13.42
CA ALA A 20 -1.22 2.25 -13.34
C ALA A 20 -1.61 3.45 -12.45
N VAL A 21 -1.02 3.53 -11.25
CA VAL A 21 -1.26 4.60 -10.28
C VAL A 21 -0.84 5.95 -10.85
N ILE A 22 0.33 6.04 -11.48
CA ILE A 22 0.82 7.28 -12.11
C ILE A 22 -0.10 7.72 -13.24
N ARG A 23 -0.56 6.77 -14.07
CA ARG A 23 -1.46 7.06 -15.20
C ARG A 23 -2.81 7.59 -14.72
N ILE A 24 -3.41 6.92 -13.74
CA ILE A 24 -4.68 7.34 -13.12
C ILE A 24 -4.53 8.71 -12.45
N ALA A 25 -3.43 8.93 -11.71
CA ALA A 25 -3.14 10.22 -11.09
C ALA A 25 -3.11 11.36 -12.11
N LYS A 26 -2.47 11.14 -13.26
CA LYS A 26 -2.46 12.11 -14.37
C LYS A 26 -3.86 12.37 -14.93
N ALA A 27 -4.67 11.33 -15.12
CA ALA A 27 -6.03 11.46 -15.66
C ALA A 27 -6.92 12.34 -14.76
N HIS A 28 -6.81 12.18 -13.44
CA HIS A 28 -7.57 12.95 -12.44
C HIS A 28 -6.92 14.28 -12.03
N LYS A 29 -5.71 14.59 -12.53
CA LYS A 29 -4.89 15.73 -12.08
C LYS A 29 -4.63 15.70 -10.57
N LYS A 30 -4.36 14.50 -10.05
CA LYS A 30 -4.07 14.21 -8.64
C LYS A 30 -2.65 13.65 -8.50
N THR A 31 -2.21 13.49 -7.25
CA THR A 31 -0.95 12.79 -6.96
C THR A 31 -1.18 11.27 -6.86
N PRO A 32 -0.14 10.44 -7.08
CA PRO A 32 -0.23 8.99 -6.84
C PRO A 32 -0.73 8.63 -5.42
N ALA A 33 -0.34 9.41 -4.41
CA ALA A 33 -0.79 9.23 -3.04
C ALA A 33 -2.31 9.45 -2.90
N GLN A 34 -2.85 10.48 -3.53
CA GLN A 34 -4.30 10.76 -3.51
C GLN A 34 -5.10 9.64 -4.18
N VAL A 35 -4.60 9.08 -5.29
CA VAL A 35 -5.25 7.94 -5.97
C VAL A 35 -5.30 6.71 -5.07
N LEU A 36 -4.19 6.34 -4.43
CA LEU A 36 -4.17 5.19 -3.51
C LEU A 36 -5.07 5.40 -2.28
N LEU A 37 -5.12 6.62 -1.74
CA LEU A 37 -6.03 6.95 -0.64
C LEU A 37 -7.49 6.86 -1.09
N ARG A 38 -7.82 7.40 -2.26
CA ARG A 38 -9.18 7.35 -2.82
C ARG A 38 -9.63 5.91 -3.08
N HIS A 39 -8.75 5.07 -3.61
CA HIS A 39 -9.01 3.65 -3.86
C HIS A 39 -9.44 2.91 -2.58
N LEU A 40 -8.67 3.04 -1.50
CA LEU A 40 -9.01 2.43 -0.21
C LEU A 40 -10.33 2.97 0.36
N ILE A 41 -10.58 4.27 0.25
CA ILE A 41 -11.83 4.89 0.71
C ILE A 41 -13.03 4.37 -0.08
N GLN A 42 -12.93 4.22 -1.41
CA GLN A 42 -14.00 3.65 -2.24
C GLN A 42 -14.25 2.17 -1.97
N LEU A 43 -13.25 1.42 -1.49
CA LEU A 43 -13.42 0.06 -0.97
C LEU A 43 -14.11 0.02 0.41
N GLY A 44 -14.39 1.18 1.02
CA GLY A 44 -15.00 1.30 2.35
C GLY A 44 -14.01 1.23 3.50
N ALA A 45 -12.70 1.34 3.24
CA ALA A 45 -11.67 1.30 4.28
C ALA A 45 -11.38 2.68 4.87
N GLY A 46 -11.25 2.75 6.21
CA GLY A 46 -10.70 3.92 6.89
C GLY A 46 -9.19 4.00 6.70
N VAL A 47 -8.68 5.16 6.24
CA VAL A 47 -7.25 5.38 5.96
C VAL A 47 -6.63 6.41 6.92
N ILE A 48 -5.38 6.18 7.32
CA ILE A 48 -4.65 7.02 8.28
C ILE A 48 -3.24 7.42 7.76
N PRO A 49 -3.15 8.22 6.68
CA PRO A 49 -1.86 8.58 6.11
C PRO A 49 -1.04 9.47 7.05
N LYS A 50 0.15 9.00 7.44
CA LYS A 50 1.10 9.78 8.24
C LYS A 50 1.87 10.79 7.38
N SER A 51 1.90 12.05 7.81
CA SER A 51 2.78 13.07 7.24
C SER A 51 3.16 14.11 8.30
N ASN A 52 4.36 14.67 8.19
CA ASN A 52 4.81 15.87 8.90
C ASN A 52 4.96 17.09 7.96
N SER A 53 4.80 16.90 6.65
CA SER A 53 4.79 17.98 5.66
C SER A 53 3.38 18.59 5.61
N PRO A 54 3.21 19.90 5.89
CA PRO A 54 1.91 20.56 5.81
C PRO A 54 1.24 20.40 4.46
N ASP A 55 1.99 20.47 3.37
CA ASP A 55 1.45 20.36 2.02
C ASP A 55 0.92 18.95 1.76
N ARG A 56 1.68 17.92 2.14
CA ARG A 56 1.21 16.53 2.05
C ARG A 56 0.01 16.25 2.96
N ILE A 57 -0.07 16.88 4.14
CA ILE A 57 -1.25 16.75 5.01
C ILE A 57 -2.49 17.29 4.29
N ARG A 58 -2.38 18.46 3.65
CA ARG A 58 -3.48 19.03 2.86
C ARG A 58 -3.81 18.14 1.66
N GLU A 59 -2.82 17.73 0.88
CA GLU A 59 -3.01 16.85 -0.28
C GLU A 59 -3.72 15.54 0.09
N ASN A 60 -3.29 14.88 1.17
CA ASN A 60 -3.89 13.63 1.65
C ASN A 60 -5.35 13.79 2.07
N PHE A 61 -5.78 15.00 2.44
CA PHE A 61 -7.17 15.28 2.81
C PHE A 61 -8.05 15.58 1.59
N LEU A 62 -7.47 16.09 0.50
CA LEU A 62 -8.15 16.44 -0.76
C LEU A 62 -8.37 15.21 -1.66
N VAL A 63 -9.05 14.20 -1.11
CA VAL A 63 -9.37 12.92 -1.77
C VAL A 63 -10.88 12.65 -1.92
N PHE A 64 -11.71 13.63 -1.59
CA PHE A 64 -13.17 13.53 -1.64
C PHE A 64 -13.80 14.31 -2.81
N ASP A 65 -12.99 15.05 -3.55
CA ASP A 65 -13.40 15.90 -4.68
C ASP A 65 -13.28 15.20 -6.04
N PHE A 66 -12.95 13.90 -6.06
CA PHE A 66 -12.91 13.07 -7.26
C PHE A 66 -13.29 11.62 -6.93
N GLU A 67 -13.55 10.85 -7.96
CA GLU A 67 -13.94 9.44 -7.88
C GLU A 67 -13.22 8.64 -8.96
N LEU A 68 -12.76 7.44 -8.61
CA LEU A 68 -12.18 6.48 -9.53
C LEU A 68 -13.28 5.70 -10.22
N SER A 69 -13.15 5.50 -11.53
CA SER A 69 -14.10 4.69 -12.31
C SER A 69 -14.01 3.21 -11.95
N ASP A 70 -15.02 2.43 -12.32
CA ASP A 70 -15.01 0.98 -12.09
C ASP A 70 -13.80 0.29 -12.75
N GLU A 71 -13.40 0.76 -13.94
CA GLU A 71 -12.21 0.26 -14.63
C GLU A 71 -10.93 0.59 -13.88
N GLU A 72 -10.79 1.81 -13.37
CA GLU A 72 -9.62 2.23 -12.59
C GLU A 72 -9.56 1.48 -11.25
N MET A 73 -10.71 1.30 -10.59
CA MET A 73 -10.83 0.48 -9.39
C MET A 73 -10.42 -0.96 -9.66
N SER A 74 -10.87 -1.56 -10.77
CA SER A 74 -10.49 -2.92 -11.18
C SER A 74 -9.00 -3.03 -11.47
N GLU A 75 -8.41 -2.04 -12.14
CA GLU A 75 -6.98 -2.01 -12.44
C GLU A 75 -6.14 -1.94 -11.15
N LEU A 76 -6.51 -1.07 -10.21
CA LEU A 76 -5.82 -0.96 -8.92
C LEU A 76 -5.98 -2.23 -8.07
N ASN A 77 -7.16 -2.86 -8.09
CA ASN A 77 -7.38 -4.15 -7.41
C ASN A 77 -6.48 -5.26 -7.96
N SER A 78 -6.16 -5.22 -9.27
CA SER A 78 -5.27 -6.21 -9.90
C SER A 78 -3.81 -6.12 -9.44
N LEU A 79 -3.43 -5.03 -8.77
CA LEU A 79 -2.09 -4.84 -8.21
C LEU A 79 -1.89 -5.59 -6.88
N ASP A 80 -2.93 -6.20 -6.31
CA ASP A 80 -2.80 -6.97 -5.07
C ASP A 80 -1.81 -8.13 -5.24
N ARG A 81 -0.90 -8.25 -4.27
CA ARG A 81 0.15 -9.28 -4.22
C ARG A 81 -0.16 -10.36 -3.19
N GLY A 82 -1.36 -10.34 -2.62
CA GLY A 82 -1.79 -11.20 -1.53
C GLY A 82 -0.81 -11.09 -0.35
N GLU A 83 -0.44 -12.24 0.21
CA GLU A 83 0.44 -12.28 1.38
C GLU A 83 1.84 -11.70 1.13
N ASN A 84 2.33 -11.77 -0.11
CA ASN A 84 3.64 -11.22 -0.49
C ASN A 84 3.64 -9.67 -0.54
N GLY A 85 2.47 -9.03 -0.38
CA GLY A 85 2.32 -7.59 -0.27
C GLY A 85 2.53 -7.05 1.15
N ARG A 86 2.61 -7.91 2.17
CA ARG A 86 2.81 -7.49 3.57
C ARG A 86 4.21 -6.90 3.74
N ILE A 87 4.29 -5.60 4.04
CA ILE A 87 5.56 -4.89 4.30
C ILE A 87 5.91 -4.80 5.78
N PHE A 88 4.91 -4.90 6.66
CA PHE A 88 5.07 -4.87 8.12
C PHE A 88 5.08 -6.29 8.67
N GLY A 89 6.19 -7.00 8.43
CA GLY A 89 6.41 -8.35 8.95
C GLY A 89 7.02 -8.33 10.35
N VAL A 90 6.26 -8.75 11.36
CA VAL A 90 6.73 -8.78 12.75
C VAL A 90 7.77 -9.90 12.96
N SER A 91 7.67 -10.99 12.18
CA SER A 91 8.61 -12.12 12.20
C SER A 91 10.03 -11.73 11.82
N GLU A 92 10.16 -10.77 10.91
CA GLU A 92 11.41 -10.24 10.41
C GLU A 92 12.06 -9.29 11.43
N MET A 93 11.24 -8.68 12.31
CA MET A 93 11.69 -7.77 13.37
C MET A 93 11.99 -8.50 14.68
N LEU A 94 11.22 -9.54 15.02
CA LEU A 94 11.29 -10.23 16.31
C LEU A 94 11.38 -11.74 16.10
N LYS A 95 12.57 -12.30 16.31
CA LYS A 95 12.83 -13.73 16.17
C LYS A 95 11.93 -14.54 17.11
N GLY A 96 11.19 -15.50 16.56
CA GLY A 96 10.35 -16.44 17.31
C GLY A 96 8.92 -15.96 17.56
N VAL A 97 8.56 -14.73 17.19
CA VAL A 97 7.19 -14.22 17.29
C VAL A 97 6.20 -14.99 16.41
N ASP A 98 6.71 -15.56 15.32
CA ASP A 98 6.00 -16.41 14.37
C ASP A 98 5.50 -17.72 15.01
N LYS A 99 6.07 -18.11 16.15
CA LYS A 99 5.68 -19.28 16.93
C LYS A 99 4.67 -18.98 18.03
N HIS A 100 4.33 -17.70 18.24
CA HIS A 100 3.37 -17.32 19.25
C HIS A 100 1.98 -17.91 18.90
N PRO A 101 1.23 -18.47 19.86
CA PRO A 101 -0.10 -19.06 19.58
C PRO A 101 -1.07 -18.09 18.89
N GLU A 102 -0.96 -16.80 19.20
CA GLU A 102 -1.77 -15.71 18.63
C GLU A 102 -1.09 -14.97 17.47
N TYR A 103 -0.08 -15.55 16.83
CA TYR A 103 0.55 -14.89 15.68
C TYR A 103 -0.46 -14.79 14.52
N PRO A 104 -0.81 -13.57 14.05
CA PRO A 104 -1.95 -13.38 13.16
C PRO A 104 -1.69 -13.81 11.72
N PHE A 105 -0.43 -14.03 11.34
CA PHE A 105 -0.03 -14.38 9.99
C PHE A 105 0.48 -15.83 9.95
N PRO A 106 -0.37 -16.84 9.71
CA PRO A 106 0.10 -18.21 9.65
C PRO A 106 1.19 -18.35 8.59
N ILE A 107 2.30 -19.00 8.93
CA ILE A 107 3.32 -19.37 7.94
C ILE A 107 2.66 -20.36 6.99
N LEU A 108 2.35 -19.93 5.76
CA LEU A 108 1.90 -20.86 4.72
C LEU A 108 3.04 -21.87 4.48
N LYS A 109 2.79 -23.13 4.83
CA LYS A 109 3.61 -24.23 4.32
C LYS A 109 3.44 -24.23 2.81
N LYS A 110 4.50 -23.88 2.09
CA LYS A 110 4.60 -24.15 0.64
C LYS A 110 4.59 -25.66 0.40
#